data_AF-A0A2D4FNK0-F1
#
_entry.id   AF-A0A2D4FNK0-F1
#
_cell.length_a   1.000
_cell.length_b   1.000
_cell.length_c   1.000
_cell.angle_alpha   90.00
_cell.angle_beta   90.00
_cell.angle_gamma   90.00
#
_symmetry.space_group_name_H-M   'P 1'
#
loop_
_entity.id
_entity.type
_entity.pdbx_description
1 polymer ?
#
loop_
_entity_poly.entity_id
_entity_poly.type
_entity_poly.pdbx_seq_one_letter_code
_entity_poly.pdbx_strand_id
1 'polypeptide(L)'
;SEADKLRSALTCSQVPWILQRYLEYTLDSSLIRRQDATSTINSIASNVVGQPLVWDFVRRNWRTLFQQFGGSSFSFSSLIQSVTQRFASPFELQQLEQFKADNADVGFGSATRALEQALERTKANIKWVAENKPLVLRWFQDNK
;
A
#
# COMPACT_ATOMS: atom_id res chain seq x y z
N SER A 1 19.98 6.21 8.87
CA SER A 1 21.18 6.76 8.22
C SER A 1 20.80 7.95 7.33
N GLU A 2 21.75 8.67 6.74
CA GLU A 2 21.44 9.70 5.72
C GLU A 2 20.73 9.09 4.51
N ALA A 3 21.17 7.91 4.06
CA ALA A 3 20.53 7.17 2.97
C ALA A 3 19.04 6.90 3.23
N ASP A 4 18.68 6.49 4.46
CA ASP A 4 17.26 6.23 4.81
C ASP A 4 16.43 7.50 4.77
N LYS A 5 16.99 8.63 5.26
CA LYS A 5 16.32 9.94 5.21
C LYS A 5 16.07 10.38 3.77
N LEU A 6 17.07 10.23 2.90
CA LEU A 6 16.95 10.60 1.48
C LEU A 6 15.94 9.71 0.75
N ARG A 7 15.99 8.39 0.95
CA ARG A 7 14.99 7.46 0.36
C ARG A 7 13.58 7.84 0.76
N SER A 8 13.34 8.09 2.06
CA SER A 8 12.03 8.52 2.55
C SER A 8 11.61 9.89 2.02
N ALA A 9 12.52 10.87 1.96
CA ALA A 9 12.20 12.20 1.45
C ALA A 9 11.78 12.18 -0.03
N LEU A 10 12.40 11.32 -0.85
CA LEU A 10 12.04 11.17 -2.27
C LEU A 10 10.61 10.67 -2.46
N THR A 11 10.05 9.91 -1.52
CA THR A 11 8.65 9.45 -1.60
C THR A 11 7.62 10.54 -1.35
N CYS A 12 8.03 11.72 -0.88
CA CYS A 12 7.15 12.86 -0.62
C CYS A 12 6.79 13.68 -1.87
N SER A 13 7.37 13.35 -3.04
CA SER A 13 7.02 14.03 -4.30
C SER A 13 5.52 13.97 -4.57
N GLN A 14 4.93 15.05 -5.07
CA GLN A 14 3.53 15.10 -5.50
C GLN A 14 3.36 14.81 -6.99
N VAL A 15 4.46 14.53 -7.71
CA VAL A 15 4.45 14.32 -9.16
C VAL A 15 4.28 12.82 -9.46
N PRO A 16 3.14 12.38 -10.04
CA PRO A 16 2.82 10.97 -10.17
C PRO A 16 3.87 10.14 -10.93
N TRP A 17 4.37 10.64 -12.05
CA TRP A 17 5.35 9.91 -12.86
C TRP A 17 6.71 9.74 -12.15
N ILE A 18 7.08 10.66 -11.25
CA ILE A 18 8.29 10.53 -10.43
C ILE A 18 8.11 9.39 -9.43
N LEU A 19 6.96 9.32 -8.75
CA LEU A 19 6.66 8.24 -7.83
C LEU A 19 6.55 6.88 -8.55
N GLN A 20 5.93 6.85 -9.73
CA GLN A 20 5.85 5.63 -10.55
C GLN A 20 7.25 5.14 -10.97
N ARG A 21 8.11 6.04 -11.44
CA ARG A 21 9.51 5.70 -11.74
C ARG A 21 10.25 5.23 -10.50
N TYR A 22 9.98 5.83 -9.35
CA TYR A 22 10.61 5.42 -8.10
C TYR A 22 10.16 4.02 -7.66
N LEU A 23 8.89 3.65 -7.88
CA LEU A 23 8.40 2.28 -7.68
C LEU A 23 9.15 1.28 -8.57
N GLU A 24 9.39 1.61 -9.84
CA GLU A 24 10.15 0.75 -10.75
C GLU A 24 11.58 0.49 -10.26
N TYR A 25 12.23 1.50 -9.68
CA TYR A 25 13.57 1.33 -9.08
C TYR A 25 13.59 0.34 -7.92
N THR A 26 12.45 0.09 -7.26
CA THR A 26 12.38 -0.89 -6.16
C THR A 26 12.49 -2.35 -6.63
N LEU A 27 12.34 -2.61 -7.93
CA LEU A 27 12.57 -3.93 -8.54
C LEU A 27 13.99 -4.10 -9.08
N ASP A 28 14.77 -3.01 -9.16
CA ASP A 28 16.16 -3.02 -9.61
C ASP A 28 17.11 -2.88 -8.42
N SER A 29 17.74 -4.00 -8.05
CA SER A 29 18.67 -4.05 -6.91
C SER A 29 19.93 -3.17 -7.05
N SER A 30 20.25 -2.71 -8.26
CA SER A 30 21.35 -1.77 -8.51
C SER A 30 21.00 -0.34 -8.12
N LEU A 31 19.70 -0.01 -8.08
CA LEU A 31 19.19 1.32 -7.74
C LEU A 31 18.68 1.36 -6.29
N ILE A 32 17.92 0.35 -5.87
CA ILE A 32 17.42 0.21 -4.50
C ILE A 32 17.74 -1.19 -3.98
N ARG A 33 18.47 -1.25 -2.86
CA ARG A 33 18.87 -2.53 -2.25
C ARG A 33 17.63 -3.37 -1.91
N ARG A 34 17.74 -4.69 -2.05
CA ARG A 34 16.62 -5.63 -1.84
C ARG A 34 15.96 -5.49 -0.46
N GLN A 35 16.75 -5.27 0.60
CA GLN A 35 16.23 -5.07 1.96
C GLN A 35 15.49 -3.74 2.15
N ASP A 36 15.74 -2.77 1.26
CA ASP A 36 15.19 -1.41 1.33
C ASP A 36 13.95 -1.22 0.45
N ALA A 37 13.73 -2.11 -0.53
CA ALA A 37 12.64 -2.04 -1.50
C ALA A 37 11.26 -1.94 -0.84
N THR A 38 10.92 -2.87 0.05
CA THR A 38 9.59 -2.91 0.71
C THR A 38 9.33 -1.68 1.57
N SER A 39 10.32 -1.20 2.33
CA SER A 39 10.21 0.04 3.10
C SER A 39 9.99 1.28 2.22
N THR A 40 10.61 1.29 1.04
CA THR A 40 10.46 2.36 0.05
C THR A 40 9.05 2.34 -0.55
N ILE A 41 8.54 1.16 -0.93
CA ILE A 41 7.17 0.99 -1.43
C ILE A 41 6.15 1.46 -0.38
N ASN A 42 6.32 1.08 0.89
CA ASN A 42 5.44 1.49 1.99
C ASN A 42 5.44 3.01 2.21
N SER A 43 6.60 3.65 2.04
CA SER A 43 6.75 5.10 2.15
C SER A 43 6.02 5.82 1.01
N ILE A 44 6.07 5.28 -0.23
CA ILE A 44 5.27 5.80 -1.35
C ILE A 44 3.77 5.56 -1.13
N ALA A 45 3.37 4.42 -0.56
CA ALA A 45 1.97 4.14 -0.23
C ALA A 45 1.38 5.13 0.79
N SER A 46 2.22 5.69 1.65
CA SER A 46 1.83 6.72 2.63
C SER A 46 1.60 8.10 1.98
N ASN A 47 2.08 8.33 0.77
CA ASN A 47 1.81 9.53 -0.01
C ASN A 47 0.39 9.49 -0.60
N VAL A 48 -0.38 10.58 -0.53
CA VAL A 48 -1.76 10.63 -1.06
C VAL A 48 -1.83 10.42 -2.58
N VAL A 49 -0.85 10.95 -3.31
CA VAL A 49 -0.69 10.74 -4.76
C VAL A 49 -0.11 9.35 -5.04
N GLY A 50 0.77 8.87 -4.17
CA GLY A 50 1.45 7.58 -4.33
C GLY A 50 0.58 6.36 -4.05
N GLN A 51 -0.38 6.46 -3.13
CA GLN A 51 -1.22 5.34 -2.71
C GLN A 51 -1.88 4.56 -3.87
N PRO A 52 -2.60 5.21 -4.81
CA PRO A 52 -3.22 4.48 -5.92
C PRO A 52 -2.16 3.87 -6.86
N LEU A 53 -1.03 4.57 -7.08
CA LEU A 53 0.08 4.07 -7.90
C LEU A 53 0.70 2.81 -7.31
N VAL A 54 0.90 2.79 -5.99
CA VAL A 54 1.45 1.61 -5.29
C VAL A 54 0.47 0.45 -5.37
N TRP A 55 -0.83 0.69 -5.20
CA TRP A 55 -1.82 -0.38 -5.32
C TRP A 55 -1.80 -1.03 -6.71
N ASP A 56 -1.79 -0.23 -7.77
CA ASP A 56 -1.69 -0.72 -9.14
C ASP A 56 -0.36 -1.43 -9.40
N PHE A 57 0.73 -0.91 -8.85
CA PHE A 57 2.05 -1.52 -8.96
C PHE A 57 2.12 -2.88 -8.25
N VAL A 58 1.59 -2.99 -7.04
CA VAL A 58 1.56 -4.26 -6.27
C VAL A 58 0.72 -5.30 -6.99
N ARG A 59 -0.47 -4.93 -7.49
CA ARG A 59 -1.32 -5.85 -8.25
C ARG A 59 -0.64 -6.36 -9.53
N ARG A 60 -0.03 -5.45 -10.31
CA ARG A 60 0.66 -5.82 -11.57
C ARG A 60 1.90 -6.68 -11.34
N ASN A 61 2.60 -6.50 -10.23
CA ASN A 61 3.90 -7.13 -9.98
C ASN A 61 3.86 -8.18 -8.87
N TRP A 62 2.68 -8.63 -8.43
CA TRP A 62 2.53 -9.46 -7.23
C TRP A 62 3.43 -10.70 -7.25
N ARG A 63 3.43 -11.45 -8.36
CA ARG A 63 4.27 -12.65 -8.52
C ARG A 63 5.76 -12.32 -8.35
N THR A 64 6.23 -11.24 -8.98
CA THR A 64 7.63 -10.79 -8.89
C THR A 64 7.97 -10.37 -7.46
N LEU A 65 7.11 -9.57 -6.83
CA LEU A 65 7.30 -9.13 -5.45
C LEU A 65 7.32 -10.33 -4.49
N PHE A 66 6.44 -11.31 -4.69
CA PHE A 66 6.36 -12.51 -3.85
C PHE A 66 7.61 -13.38 -4.01
N GLN A 67 8.10 -13.58 -5.23
CA GLN A 67 9.34 -14.32 -5.48
C GLN A 67 10.57 -13.60 -4.90
N GLN A 68 10.63 -12.28 -5.02
CA GLN A 68 11.79 -11.49 -4.56
C GLN A 68 11.78 -11.23 -3.06
N PHE A 69 10.62 -11.14 -2.40
CA PHE A 69 10.56 -10.69 -1.01
C PHE A 69 9.71 -11.57 -0.10
N GLY A 70 8.87 -12.44 -0.65
CA GLY A 70 7.90 -13.27 0.09
C GLY A 70 8.52 -14.32 1.02
N GLY A 71 9.81 -14.64 0.86
CA GLY A 71 10.55 -15.47 1.81
C GLY A 71 10.89 -14.76 3.14
N SER A 72 10.77 -13.43 3.21
CA SER A 72 11.01 -12.65 4.43
C SER A 72 9.68 -12.34 5.13
N SER A 73 9.36 -13.08 6.20
CA SER A 73 8.02 -13.08 6.80
C SER A 73 7.48 -11.70 7.22
N PHE A 74 8.33 -10.77 7.66
CA PHE A 74 7.92 -9.47 8.20
C PHE A 74 7.62 -8.41 7.14
N SER A 75 8.28 -8.44 5.97
CA SER A 75 8.19 -7.33 5.02
C SER A 75 6.86 -7.31 4.25
N PHE A 76 6.30 -8.49 3.99
CA PHE A 76 5.13 -8.65 3.12
C PHE A 76 3.79 -8.37 3.80
N SER A 77 3.67 -8.69 5.10
CA SER A 77 2.51 -8.29 5.90
C SER A 77 2.40 -6.77 6.02
N SER A 78 3.55 -6.09 6.25
CA SER A 78 3.61 -4.63 6.31
C SER A 78 3.26 -3.98 4.96
N LEU A 79 3.67 -4.60 3.84
CA LEU A 79 3.32 -4.14 2.50
C LEU A 79 1.80 -4.12 2.28
N ILE A 80 1.12 -5.24 2.54
CA ILE A 80 -0.34 -5.34 2.40
C ILE A 80 -1.04 -4.33 3.32
N GLN A 81 -0.61 -4.22 4.57
CA GLN A 81 -1.21 -3.27 5.51
C GLN A 81 -1.07 -1.81 5.06
N SER A 82 0.10 -1.44 4.51
CA SER A 82 0.41 -0.07 4.09
C SER A 82 -0.34 0.33 2.82
N VAL A 83 -0.35 -0.53 1.80
CA VAL A 83 -0.99 -0.21 0.51
C VAL A 83 -2.51 -0.12 0.61
N THR A 84 -3.11 -0.89 1.53
CA THR A 84 -4.56 -0.93 1.76
C THR A 84 -5.02 -0.07 2.94
N GLN A 85 -4.11 0.68 3.58
CA GLN A 85 -4.37 1.44 4.82
C GLN A 85 -5.57 2.38 4.71
N ARG A 86 -5.73 3.02 3.54
CA ARG A 86 -6.69 4.10 3.32
C ARG A 86 -8.01 3.64 2.72
N PHE A 87 -8.15 2.34 2.43
CA PHE A 87 -9.34 1.83 1.78
C PHE A 87 -10.57 2.00 2.67
N ALA A 88 -11.59 2.62 2.11
CA ALA A 88 -12.82 2.99 2.82
C ALA A 88 -14.04 3.06 1.89
N SER A 89 -13.96 2.49 0.68
CA SER A 89 -15.07 2.42 -0.27
C SER A 89 -15.42 0.97 -0.67
N PRO A 90 -16.69 0.70 -1.06
CA PRO A 90 -17.08 -0.61 -1.55
C PRO A 90 -16.28 -1.07 -2.78
N PHE A 91 -15.86 -0.13 -3.63
CA PHE A 91 -15.04 -0.43 -4.81
C PHE A 91 -13.65 -0.95 -4.41
N GLU A 92 -12.99 -0.31 -3.44
CA GLU A 92 -11.69 -0.78 -2.94
C GLU A 92 -11.80 -2.14 -2.24
N LEU A 93 -12.91 -2.40 -1.53
CA LEU A 93 -13.18 -3.73 -0.96
C LEU A 93 -13.28 -4.79 -2.05
N GLN A 94 -14.07 -4.53 -3.10
CA GLN A 94 -14.18 -5.45 -4.25
C GLN A 94 -12.82 -5.66 -4.92
N GLN A 95 -12.00 -4.61 -5.06
CA GLN A 95 -10.64 -4.75 -5.59
C GLN A 95 -9.76 -5.66 -4.72
N LEU A 96 -9.88 -5.61 -3.39
CA LEU A 96 -9.16 -6.52 -2.50
C LEU A 96 -9.62 -7.97 -2.62
N GLU A 97 -10.93 -8.19 -2.72
CA GLU A 97 -11.52 -9.52 -2.91
C GLU A 97 -11.05 -10.12 -4.25
N GLN A 98 -11.08 -9.32 -5.32
CA GLN A 98 -10.56 -9.73 -6.62
C GLN A 98 -9.06 -10.01 -6.56
N PHE A 99 -8.27 -9.15 -5.91
CA PHE A 99 -6.83 -9.36 -5.74
C PHE A 99 -6.51 -10.67 -5.01
N LYS A 100 -7.31 -11.03 -3.99
CA LYS A 100 -7.22 -12.31 -3.29
C LYS A 100 -7.48 -13.50 -4.22
N ALA A 101 -8.52 -13.40 -5.05
CA ALA A 101 -8.89 -14.45 -6.01
C ALA A 101 -7.84 -14.61 -7.13
N ASP A 102 -7.40 -13.50 -7.72
CA ASP A 102 -6.46 -13.46 -8.85
C ASP A 102 -5.09 -14.04 -8.53
N ASN A 103 -4.70 -14.02 -7.25
CA ASN A 103 -3.39 -14.48 -6.79
C ASN A 103 -3.47 -15.71 -5.89
N ALA A 104 -4.58 -16.47 -5.95
CA ALA A 104 -4.75 -17.69 -5.17
C ALA A 104 -3.71 -18.77 -5.54
N ASP A 105 -3.22 -18.79 -6.79
CA ASP A 105 -2.19 -19.71 -7.28
C ASP A 105 -0.78 -19.36 -6.76
N VAL A 106 -0.46 -18.05 -6.68
CA VAL A 106 0.80 -17.55 -6.08
C VAL A 106 0.76 -17.69 -4.56
N GLY A 107 -0.40 -17.43 -3.98
CA GLY A 107 -0.61 -17.32 -2.54
C GLY A 107 -0.07 -16.00 -1.97
N PHE A 108 -0.16 -15.91 -0.64
CA PHE A 108 0.22 -14.71 0.12
C PHE A 108 1.28 -14.99 1.20
N GLY A 109 1.65 -16.25 1.42
CA GLY A 109 2.68 -16.63 2.40
C GLY A 109 2.40 -16.02 3.78
N SER A 110 3.40 -15.34 4.35
CA SER A 110 3.27 -14.66 5.65
C SER A 110 2.24 -13.52 5.65
N ALA A 111 1.90 -12.95 4.48
CA ALA A 111 0.93 -11.88 4.35
C ALA A 111 -0.53 -12.36 4.31
N THR A 112 -0.79 -13.67 4.30
CA THR A 112 -2.16 -14.22 4.26
C THR A 112 -3.04 -13.62 5.35
N ARG A 113 -2.56 -13.60 6.61
CA ARG A 113 -3.30 -12.98 7.72
C ARG A 113 -3.48 -11.47 7.54
N ALA A 114 -2.48 -10.78 7.00
CA ALA A 114 -2.54 -9.34 6.76
C ALA A 114 -3.59 -8.99 5.69
N LEU A 115 -3.78 -9.85 4.69
CA LEU A 115 -4.83 -9.69 3.68
C LEU A 115 -6.23 -9.84 4.27
N GLU A 116 -6.48 -10.86 5.09
CA GLU A 116 -7.78 -11.00 5.78
C GLU A 116 -8.05 -9.79 6.69
N GLN A 117 -7.04 -9.34 7.42
CA GLN A 117 -7.15 -8.13 8.24
C GLN A 117 -7.43 -6.88 7.41
N ALA A 118 -6.86 -6.77 6.21
CA ALA A 118 -7.12 -5.65 5.30
C ALA A 118 -8.57 -5.65 4.80
N LEU A 119 -9.14 -6.81 4.48
CA LEU A 119 -10.56 -6.96 4.09
C LEU A 119 -11.48 -6.50 5.23
N GLU A 120 -11.28 -7.02 6.44
CA GLU A 120 -12.11 -6.67 7.59
C GLU A 120 -11.95 -5.20 8.00
N ARG A 121 -10.72 -4.67 7.97
CA ARG A 121 -10.47 -3.24 8.20
C ARG A 121 -11.17 -2.37 7.15
N THR A 122 -11.17 -2.77 5.88
CA THR A 122 -11.84 -2.01 4.82
C THR A 122 -13.34 -1.97 5.05
N LYS A 123 -13.97 -3.08 5.43
CA LYS A 123 -15.40 -3.12 5.83
C LYS A 123 -15.68 -2.18 7.01
N ALA A 124 -14.83 -2.20 8.04
CA ALA A 124 -14.95 -1.32 9.19
C ALA A 124 -14.80 0.17 8.80
N ASN A 125 -13.85 0.49 7.92
CA ASN A 125 -13.63 1.84 7.41
C ASN A 125 -14.82 2.36 6.59
N ILE A 126 -15.40 1.52 5.72
CA ILE A 126 -16.61 1.87 4.94
C ILE A 126 -17.74 2.27 5.88
N LYS A 127 -18.01 1.45 6.91
CA LYS A 127 -19.03 1.72 7.91
C LYS A 127 -18.74 3.03 8.65
N TRP A 128 -17.52 3.19 9.15
CA TRP A 128 -17.13 4.38 9.90
C TRP A 128 -17.26 5.66 9.06
N VAL A 129 -16.82 5.65 7.80
CA VAL A 129 -16.94 6.80 6.90
C VAL A 129 -18.41 7.12 6.62
N ALA A 130 -19.26 6.11 6.39
CA ALA A 130 -20.69 6.33 6.16
C ALA A 130 -21.39 7.00 7.36
N GLU A 131 -21.05 6.57 8.58
CA GLU A 131 -21.66 7.06 9.82
C GLU A 131 -21.09 8.43 10.27
N ASN A 132 -19.80 8.67 10.08
CA ASN A 132 -19.10 9.78 10.74
C ASN A 132 -18.72 10.93 9.80
N LYS A 133 -18.61 10.70 8.48
CA LYS A 133 -18.15 11.73 7.53
C LYS A 133 -18.96 13.03 7.60
N PRO A 134 -20.32 13.03 7.66
CA PRO A 134 -21.10 14.27 7.74
C PRO A 134 -20.86 15.03 9.05
N LEU A 135 -20.79 14.31 10.18
CA LEU A 135 -20.58 14.89 11.51
C LEU A 135 -19.19 15.53 11.62
N VAL A 136 -18.15 14.83 11.18
CA VAL A 136 -16.77 15.31 11.20
C VAL A 136 -16.61 16.52 10.28
N LEU A 137 -17.20 16.49 9.08
CA LEU A 137 -17.18 17.62 8.15
C LEU A 137 -17.81 18.87 8.78
N ARG A 138 -18.98 18.72 9.41
CA ARG A 138 -19.66 19.81 10.09
C ARG A 138 -18.81 20.39 11.21
N TRP A 139 -18.23 19.53 12.05
CA TRP A 139 -17.35 19.98 13.14
C TRP A 139 -16.16 20.81 12.62
N PHE A 140 -15.51 20.37 11.54
CA PHE A 140 -14.43 21.14 10.91
C PHE A 140 -14.89 22.47 10.31
N GLN A 141 -16.14 22.58 9.85
CA GLN A 141 -16.70 23.82 9.33
C GLN A 141 -17.07 24.80 10.46
N ASP A 142 -17.58 24.27 11.56
CA ASP A 142 -18.01 25.05 12.72
C ASP A 142 -16.83 25.55 13.59
N ASN A 143 -15.64 24.93 13.47
CA ASN A 143 -14.45 25.23 14.29
C ASN A 143 -13.22 25.63 13.45
N LYS A 144 -13.41 26.45 12.42
CA LYS A 144 -12.30 26.99 11.60
C LYS A 144 -11.54 28.12 12.26
#